data_AF-R3WB92-F1
#
_entry.id   AF-R3WB92-F1
#
_cell.length_a   1.000
_cell.length_b   1.000
_cell.length_c   1.000
_cell.angle_alpha   90.00
_cell.angle_beta   90.00
_cell.angle_gamma   90.00
#
_symmetry.space_group_name_H-M   'P 1'
#
loop_
_entity.id
_entity.type
_entity.pdbx_description
1 polymer ?
#
loop_
_entity_poly.entity_id
_entity_poly.type
_entity_poly.pdbx_seq_one_letter_code
_entity_poly.pdbx_strand_id
1 'polypeptide(L)'
;MNLLKNGNIALAFLLELFSLIILGYWGFTLQVDKGIRVSIGILAPILMMSIWSIWCAPSSAHRLEGLWLLLVKCLLFGVIAYCLFRMNYPLAAIIFSTATLLNLSLSSYFGTL
;
A
#
# COMPACT_ATOMS: atom_id res chain seq x y z
N MET A 1 22.21 4.75 13.46
CA MET A 1 21.22 3.69 13.21
C MET A 1 19.77 4.20 13.25
N ASN A 2 19.42 5.17 14.10
CA ASN A 2 18.03 5.68 14.20
C ASN A 2 17.55 6.48 12.97
N LEU A 3 18.43 7.22 12.27
CA LEU A 3 18.05 8.01 11.08
C LEU A 3 17.51 7.14 9.92
N LEU A 4 18.20 6.06 9.58
CA LEU A 4 17.77 5.14 8.51
C LEU A 4 16.45 4.43 8.86
N LYS A 5 16.31 4.01 10.12
CA LYS A 5 15.08 3.38 10.62
C LYS A 5 13.89 4.35 10.57
N ASN A 6 14.06 5.58 11.05
CA ASN A 6 13.00 6.59 11.03
C ASN A 6 12.64 7.01 9.60
N GLY A 7 13.64 7.12 8.71
CA GLY A 7 13.40 7.36 7.29
C GLY A 7 12.58 6.25 6.65
N ASN A 8 12.86 4.98 6.98
CA ASN A 8 12.08 3.84 6.49
C ASN A 8 10.62 3.85 6.99
N ILE A 9 10.39 4.23 8.24
CA ILE A 9 9.03 4.37 8.80
C ILE A 9 8.27 5.51 8.09
N ALA A 10 8.92 6.65 7.89
CA ALA A 10 8.33 7.77 7.15
C ALA A 10 8.00 7.38 5.70
N LEU A 11 8.90 6.63 5.05
CA LEU A 11 8.67 6.13 3.69
C LEU A 11 7.52 5.12 3.65
N ALA A 12 7.41 4.22 4.62
CA ALA A 12 6.28 3.29 4.74
C ALA A 12 4.94 4.06 4.87
N PHE A 13 4.91 5.10 5.72
CA PHE A 13 3.74 5.94 5.91
C PHE A 13 3.35 6.70 4.63
N LEU A 14 4.33 7.24 3.90
CA LEU A 14 4.07 7.90 2.62
C LEU A 14 3.51 6.91 1.60
N LEU A 15 4.08 5.70 1.48
CA LEU A 15 3.56 4.66 0.59
C LEU A 15 2.11 4.30 0.93
N GLU A 16 1.78 4.16 2.22
CA GLU A 16 0.41 3.89 2.68
C GLU A 16 -0.54 5.02 2.27
N LEU A 17 -0.17 6.28 2.50
CA LEU A 17 -0.97 7.44 2.13
C LEU A 17 -1.20 7.53 0.61
N PHE A 18 -0.14 7.36 -0.18
CA PHE A 18 -0.24 7.33 -1.64
C PHE A 18 -1.13 6.19 -2.13
N SER A 19 -1.02 5.02 -1.52
CA SER A 19 -1.84 3.85 -1.87
C SER A 19 -3.33 4.14 -1.73
N LEU A 20 -3.74 4.81 -0.65
CA LEU A 20 -5.15 5.19 -0.42
C LEU A 20 -5.66 6.18 -1.47
N ILE A 21 -4.84 7.19 -1.81
CA ILE A 21 -5.16 8.19 -2.84
C ILE A 21 -5.30 7.51 -4.20
N ILE A 22 -4.35 6.63 -4.55
CA ILE A 22 -4.35 5.92 -5.83
C ILE A 22 -5.55 4.99 -5.94
N LEU A 23 -5.89 4.21 -4.90
CA LEU A 23 -7.06 3.34 -4.94
C LEU A 23 -8.36 4.12 -5.06
N GLY A 24 -8.49 5.21 -4.31
CA GLY A 24 -9.66 6.08 -4.41
C GLY A 24 -9.79 6.63 -5.82
N TYR A 25 -8.71 7.22 -6.36
CA TYR A 25 -8.70 7.77 -7.70
C TYR A 25 -8.94 6.71 -8.78
N TRP A 26 -8.34 5.53 -8.66
CA TRP A 26 -8.57 4.40 -9.57
C TRP A 26 -10.04 4.01 -9.62
N GLY A 27 -10.70 3.89 -8.47
CA GLY A 27 -12.13 3.59 -8.40
C GLY A 27 -13.00 4.64 -9.13
N PHE A 28 -12.61 5.92 -9.11
CA PHE A 28 -13.28 6.98 -9.88
C PHE A 28 -12.97 6.98 -11.38
N THR A 29 -11.90 6.32 -11.83
CA THR A 29 -11.55 6.20 -13.24
C THR A 29 -12.23 5.04 -13.97
N LEU A 30 -12.92 4.16 -13.24
CA LEU A 30 -13.64 3.03 -13.84
C LEU A 30 -14.80 3.51 -14.73
N GLN A 31 -14.89 2.94 -15.94
CA GLN A 31 -15.96 3.19 -16.91
C GLN A 31 -17.18 2.31 -16.59
N VAL A 32 -17.80 2.56 -15.43
CA VAL A 32 -19.01 1.87 -14.94
C VAL A 32 -20.06 2.90 -14.50
N ASP A 33 -21.27 2.44 -14.17
CA ASP A 33 -22.32 3.30 -13.65
C ASP A 33 -21.85 4.21 -12.52
N LYS A 34 -22.33 5.45 -12.51
CA LYS A 34 -21.89 6.49 -11.56
C LYS A 34 -21.98 6.04 -10.11
N GLY A 35 -23.04 5.30 -9.74
CA GLY A 35 -23.22 4.76 -8.39
C GLY A 35 -22.12 3.76 -8.04
N ILE A 36 -21.90 2.76 -8.90
CA ILE A 36 -20.88 1.72 -8.71
C ILE A 36 -19.48 2.34 -8.62
N ARG A 37 -19.20 3.33 -9.48
CA ARG A 37 -17.92 4.04 -9.52
C ARG A 37 -17.59 4.74 -8.21
N VAL A 38 -18.55 5.46 -7.64
CA VAL A 38 -18.40 6.14 -6.33
C VAL A 38 -18.25 5.10 -5.21
N SER A 39 -19.05 4.04 -5.24
CA SER A 39 -18.95 2.95 -4.26
C SER A 39 -17.57 2.31 -4.29
N ILE A 40 -17.02 1.97 -5.45
CA ILE A 40 -15.67 1.37 -5.56
C ILE A 40 -14.58 2.34 -5.10
N GLY A 41 -14.66 3.62 -5.49
CA GLY A 41 -13.70 4.64 -5.08
C GLY A 41 -13.62 4.85 -3.57
N ILE A 42 -14.70 4.54 -2.83
CA ILE A 42 -14.74 4.63 -1.36
C ILE A 42 -14.46 3.27 -0.71
N LEU A 43 -15.06 2.20 -1.20
CA LEU A 43 -14.91 0.86 -0.63
C LEU A 43 -13.49 0.32 -0.79
N ALA A 44 -12.81 0.58 -1.91
CA ALA A 44 -11.45 0.10 -2.13
C ALA A 44 -10.45 0.62 -1.08
N PRO A 45 -10.34 1.94 -0.80
CA PRO A 45 -9.46 2.44 0.26
C PRO A 45 -9.91 1.99 1.65
N ILE A 46 -11.22 1.88 1.93
CA ILE A 46 -11.72 1.37 3.23
C ILE A 46 -11.31 -0.10 3.44
N LEU A 47 -11.42 -0.93 2.42
CA LEU A 47 -10.99 -2.33 2.48
C LEU A 47 -9.49 -2.41 2.72
N MET A 48 -8.70 -1.60 2.02
CA MET A 48 -7.25 -1.57 2.26
C MET A 48 -6.91 -1.14 3.69
N MET A 49 -7.53 -0.08 4.21
CA MET A 49 -7.35 0.36 5.60
C MET A 49 -7.73 -0.75 6.59
N SER A 50 -8.81 -1.47 6.33
CA SER A 50 -9.28 -2.55 7.21
C SER A 50 -8.29 -3.72 7.24
N ILE A 51 -7.88 -4.17 6.05
CA ILE A 51 -6.86 -5.22 5.88
C ILE A 51 -5.57 -4.80 6.59
N TRP A 52 -5.12 -3.55 6.37
CA TRP A 52 -3.91 -3.03 6.98
C TRP A 52 -4.03 -2.91 8.50
N SER A 53 -5.16 -2.41 9.01
CA SER A 53 -5.41 -2.24 10.44
C SER A 53 -5.44 -3.57 11.18
N ILE A 54 -5.99 -4.63 10.58
CA ILE A 54 -6.09 -5.94 11.21
C ILE A 54 -4.77 -6.71 11.11
N TRP A 55 -4.06 -6.64 9.99
CA TRP A 55 -2.93 -7.54 9.72
C TRP A 55 -1.56 -6.87 9.73
N CYS A 56 -1.48 -5.60 9.35
CA CYS A 56 -0.21 -4.88 9.19
C CYS A 56 0.10 -3.91 10.33
N ALA A 57 -0.92 -3.38 11.02
CA ALA A 57 -0.73 -2.32 12.00
C ALA A 57 0.05 -2.82 13.23
N PRO A 58 1.01 -2.04 13.74
CA PRO A 58 1.85 -2.40 14.88
C PRO A 58 1.03 -2.60 16.17
N SER A 59 -0.13 -1.95 16.28
CA SER A 59 -1.03 -2.06 17.43
C SER A 59 -2.15 -3.10 17.24
N SER A 60 -2.13 -3.89 16.16
CA SER A 60 -3.17 -4.89 15.92
C SER A 60 -3.02 -6.12 16.80
N ALA A 61 -4.14 -6.63 17.31
CA ALA A 61 -4.19 -7.91 18.02
C ALA A 61 -3.88 -9.12 17.11
N HIS A 62 -4.11 -9.00 15.80
CA HIS A 62 -3.86 -10.08 14.80
C HIS A 62 -2.72 -9.73 13.85
N ARG A 63 -1.74 -8.95 14.33
CA ARG A 63 -0.59 -8.56 13.53
C ARG A 63 0.14 -9.80 13.03
N LEU A 64 0.33 -9.88 11.71
CA LEU A 64 1.19 -10.90 11.12
C LEU A 64 2.66 -10.51 11.31
N GLU A 65 3.52 -11.51 11.45
CA GLU A 65 4.95 -11.33 11.69
C GLU A 65 5.78 -12.01 10.60
N GLY A 66 6.99 -11.50 10.37
CA GLY A 66 7.96 -12.07 9.44
C GLY A 66 7.45 -12.17 8.00
N LEU A 67 7.54 -13.37 7.43
CA LEU A 67 7.25 -13.64 6.01
C LEU A 67 5.79 -13.36 5.64
N TRP A 68 4.84 -13.62 6.55
CA TRP A 68 3.43 -13.42 6.26
C TRP A 68 3.07 -11.94 6.14
N LEU A 69 3.65 -11.10 6.99
CA LEU A 69 3.49 -9.65 6.88
C LEU A 69 4.06 -9.12 5.57
N LEU A 70 5.21 -9.64 5.15
CA LEU A 70 5.86 -9.29 3.89
C LEU A 70 4.94 -9.63 2.70
N LEU A 71 4.36 -10.84 2.68
CA LEU A 71 3.43 -11.26 1.63
C LEU A 71 2.21 -10.35 1.54
N VAL A 72 1.56 -10.03 2.66
CA VAL A 72 0.38 -9.14 2.67
C VAL A 72 0.74 -7.74 2.15
N LYS A 73 1.85 -7.15 2.62
CA LYS A 73 2.32 -5.85 2.14
C LYS A 73 2.63 -5.88 0.64
N CYS A 74 3.28 -6.95 0.16
CA CYS A 74 3.60 -7.13 -1.24
C CYS A 74 2.33 -7.23 -2.10
N LEU A 75 1.32 -7.98 -1.64
CA LEU A 75 0.03 -8.07 -2.31
C LEU A 75 -0.69 -6.72 -2.36
N LEU A 76 -0.81 -6.03 -1.22
CA LEU A 76 -1.48 -4.73 -1.14
C LEU A 76 -0.81 -3.71 -2.06
N PHE A 77 0.50 -3.53 -1.94
CA PHE A 77 1.23 -2.59 -2.78
C PHE A 77 1.31 -3.02 -4.25
N GLY A 78 1.29 -4.33 -4.53
CA GLY A 78 1.18 -4.87 -5.88
C GLY A 78 -0.13 -4.48 -6.56
N VAL A 79 -1.25 -4.48 -5.82
CA VAL A 79 -2.55 -3.99 -6.32
C VAL A 79 -2.48 -2.51 -6.67
N ILE A 80 -1.79 -1.68 -5.87
CA ILE A 80 -1.59 -0.25 -6.15
C ILE A 80 -0.80 -0.03 -7.44
N ALA A 81 0.32 -0.75 -7.59
CA ALA A 81 1.13 -0.69 -8.79
C ALA A 81 0.34 -1.12 -10.05
N TYR A 82 -0.48 -2.16 -9.92
CA TYR A 82 -1.39 -2.59 -10.99
C TYR A 82 -2.43 -1.52 -11.34
N CYS A 83 -3.02 -0.86 -10.33
CA CYS A 83 -3.95 0.25 -10.55
C CYS A 83 -3.29 1.40 -11.32
N LEU A 84 -2.08 1.83 -10.93
CA LEU A 84 -1.32 2.86 -11.63
C LEU A 84 -1.04 2.48 -13.10
N PHE A 85 -0.69 1.23 -13.35
CA PHE A 85 -0.47 0.71 -14.70
C PHE A 85 -1.75 0.78 -15.54
N ARG A 86 -2.90 0.37 -14.96
CA ARG A 86 -4.21 0.46 -15.61
C ARG A 86 -4.64 1.90 -15.92
N MET A 87 -4.18 2.86 -15.14
CA MET A 87 -4.46 4.29 -15.32
C MET A 87 -3.49 4.97 -16.30
N ASN A 88 -2.59 4.23 -16.96
CA ASN A 88 -1.56 4.76 -17.86
C ASN A 88 -0.54 5.70 -17.18
N TYR A 89 -0.22 5.47 -15.90
CA TYR A 89 0.87 6.17 -15.19
C TYR A 89 2.07 5.24 -14.93
N PRO A 90 2.81 4.81 -15.97
CA PRO A 90 3.87 3.80 -15.82
C PRO A 90 5.05 4.30 -14.96
N LEU A 91 5.43 5.57 -15.10
CA LEU A 91 6.50 6.16 -14.29
C LEU A 91 6.14 6.17 -12.79
N ALA A 92 4.91 6.54 -12.45
CA ALA A 92 4.45 6.49 -11.07
C ALA A 92 4.43 5.05 -10.53
N ALA A 93 4.02 4.06 -11.35
CA ALA A 93 4.04 2.66 -10.97
C ALA A 93 5.47 2.16 -10.66
N ILE A 94 6.45 2.56 -11.47
CA ILE A 94 7.87 2.21 -11.26
C ILE A 94 8.40 2.87 -9.99
N ILE A 95 8.16 4.17 -9.79
CA ILE A 95 8.60 4.89 -8.59
C ILE A 95 7.99 4.26 -7.34
N PHE A 96 6.69 3.98 -7.36
CA PHE A 96 5.98 3.36 -6.25
C PHE A 96 6.51 1.95 -5.94
N SER A 97 6.70 1.13 -6.97
CA SER A 97 7.20 -0.25 -6.82
C SER A 97 8.64 -0.28 -6.29
N THR A 98 9.51 0.58 -6.82
CA THR A 98 10.90 0.70 -6.36
C THR A 98 10.99 1.20 -4.92
N ALA A 99 10.21 2.22 -4.55
CA ALA A 99 10.12 2.70 -3.17
C ALA A 99 9.60 1.60 -2.21
N THR A 100 8.62 0.82 -2.66
CA THR A 100 8.10 -0.33 -1.89
C THR A 100 9.15 -1.41 -1.66
N LEU A 101 9.93 -1.76 -2.70
CA LEU A 101 11.00 -2.74 -2.59
C LEU A 101 12.11 -2.26 -1.64
N LEU A 102 12.47 -0.99 -1.70
CA LEU A 102 13.43 -0.39 -0.76
C LEU A 102 12.90 -0.47 0.68
N ASN A 103 11.62 -0.13 0.89
CA ASN A 103 10.99 -0.21 2.20
C ASN A 103 11.01 -1.62 2.79
N LEU A 104 10.63 -2.61 1.98
CA LEU A 104 10.57 -4.02 2.39
C LEU A 104 11.98 -4.55 2.68
N SER A 105 12.96 -4.21 1.84
CA SER A 105 14.35 -4.64 2.01
C SER A 105 14.96 -4.08 3.30
N LEU A 106 14.76 -2.78 3.56
CA LEU A 106 15.20 -2.14 4.81
C LEU A 106 14.47 -2.70 6.02
N SER A 107 13.16 -2.94 5.91
CA SER A 107 12.36 -3.51 7.01
C SER A 107 12.81 -4.93 7.36
N SER A 108 13.18 -5.73 6.35
CA SER A 108 13.74 -7.07 6.56
C SER A 108 15.13 -7.02 7.19
N TYR A 109 15.98 -6.06 6.79
CA TYR A 109 17.31 -5.89 7.36
C TYR A 109 17.27 -5.48 8.85
N PHE A 110 16.35 -4.61 9.23
CA PHE A 110 16.19 -4.16 10.63
C PHE A 110 15.37 -5.11 11.50
N GLY A 111 14.86 -6.22 10.96
CA GLY A 111 14.01 -7.16 11.70
C GLY A 111 12.69 -6.54 12.18
N THR A 112 12.19 -5.53 11.46
CA THR A 112 10.94 -4.81 11.81
C THR A 112 9.71 -5.42 11.13
N LEU A 113 9.82 -6.64 10.58
CA LEU A 113 8.74 -7.39 9.95
C LEU A 113 7.99 -8.21 10.99
#